data_AF-R6CNA3-F1
#
_entry.id   AF-R6CNA3-F1
#
_cell.length_a   1.000
_cell.length_b   1.000
_cell.length_c   1.000
_cell.angle_alpha   90.00
_cell.angle_beta   90.00
_cell.angle_gamma   90.00
#
_symmetry.space_group_name_H-M   'P 1'
#
loop_
_entity.id
_entity.type
_entity.pdbx_description
1 polymer ?
#
loop_
_entity_poly.entity_id
_entity_poly.type
_entity_poly.pdbx_seq_one_letter_code
_entity_poly.pdbx_strand_id
1 'polypeptide(L)'
;MAKTKRRTYQTVIQALCLMLDGAYMLLAGALLEMCFRQKKFGMEDIGAVSVITVHSLIVAAMDIAIFRWCDKGKRSAVSSGFLMKLGVFCMAFGTLYIMWKIPQAALCFWTIGAAILLCGVMLFRWKNNMKSAFSGGTAGFGFIGDSAAGYFPMAEREYFKLNGIAPNSRPREGQHTQIMRYAAMPIVYFMAWLAEKGGYSEHFMVDEGNGELIENVKNRAADPLELLLSQPNKQLNAADLNDEMLNFAAFYYDCRISNNSQGYESRGWFSDFFTDADLHGEPIFCSEFSWARYERLKKQLDSEFDEYKKEAEMICLWNEFEPMPNFYWQTFDANVTIFAGEGVSAEYVKRCVEEIRDSEKLARLAADTAVFGEPPKPRDLCIYTPYGDETAYVIEGEDARVAVRGGEIIYFSKLDDPEMSPWARRTDLKYRTIKQLSGIDPDEIDTPEKALAAGLVAVEQLPARYGGDPNSPENIMYLPPCIAGFKLKCDEVVAAAVCYGAADRYFCGPFIMGEGIVPKTFYVSANLGPQRIFHQRIDVYSR
;
A
#
# COMPACT_ATOMS: atom_id res chain seq x y z
N MET A 1 -23.06 -12.25 -21.04
CA MET A 1 -23.66 -13.60 -21.15
C MET A 1 -22.63 -14.74 -21.31
N ALA A 2 -21.66 -14.65 -22.24
CA ALA A 2 -20.65 -15.72 -22.44
C ALA A 2 -19.70 -15.94 -21.24
N LYS A 3 -19.25 -14.86 -20.57
CA LYS A 3 -18.44 -14.93 -19.34
C LYS A 3 -19.20 -15.57 -18.16
N THR A 4 -20.50 -15.28 -18.04
CA THR A 4 -21.37 -15.81 -16.98
C THR A 4 -21.61 -17.30 -17.16
N LYS A 5 -21.94 -17.75 -18.39
CA LYS A 5 -22.05 -19.18 -18.73
C LYS A 5 -20.74 -19.94 -18.46
N ARG A 6 -19.58 -19.33 -18.75
CA ARG A 6 -18.25 -19.92 -18.52
C ARG A 6 -17.93 -20.10 -17.03
N ARG A 7 -18.31 -19.15 -16.17
CA ARG A 7 -18.17 -19.25 -14.70
C ARG A 7 -19.08 -20.34 -14.12
N THR A 8 -20.35 -20.40 -14.51
CA THR A 8 -21.28 -21.43 -14.03
C THR A 8 -20.81 -22.84 -14.44
N TYR A 9 -20.30 -23.00 -15.67
CA TYR A 9 -19.75 -24.26 -16.15
C TYR A 9 -18.48 -24.68 -15.37
N GLN A 10 -17.61 -23.74 -15.01
CA GLN A 10 -16.43 -23.99 -14.18
C GLN A 10 -16.82 -24.45 -12.76
N THR A 11 -17.78 -23.79 -12.12
CA THR A 11 -18.23 -24.16 -10.77
C THR A 11 -18.89 -25.54 -10.74
N VAL A 12 -19.68 -25.88 -11.77
CA VAL A 12 -20.30 -27.21 -11.89
C VAL A 12 -19.25 -28.30 -12.11
N ILE A 13 -18.25 -28.06 -12.95
CA ILE A 13 -17.14 -29.00 -13.17
C ILE A 13 -16.33 -29.19 -11.87
N GLN A 14 -16.02 -28.10 -11.14
CA GLN A 14 -15.31 -28.19 -9.86
C GLN A 14 -16.09 -28.95 -8.80
N ALA A 15 -17.42 -28.73 -8.71
CA ALA A 15 -18.28 -29.47 -7.78
C ALA A 15 -18.36 -30.97 -8.15
N LEU A 16 -18.46 -31.30 -9.45
CA LEU A 16 -18.39 -32.69 -9.92
C LEU A 16 -17.04 -33.36 -9.57
N CYS A 17 -15.93 -32.62 -9.70
CA CYS A 17 -14.61 -33.12 -9.31
C CYS A 17 -14.50 -33.38 -7.79
N LEU A 18 -15.00 -32.47 -6.95
CA LEU A 18 -15.02 -32.66 -5.49
C LEU A 18 -15.91 -33.84 -5.08
N MET A 19 -17.06 -34.03 -5.74
CA MET A 19 -17.92 -35.19 -5.50
C MET A 19 -17.25 -36.50 -5.92
N LEU A 20 -16.53 -36.51 -7.05
CA LEU A 20 -15.75 -37.67 -7.51
C LEU A 20 -14.57 -37.98 -6.57
N ASP A 21 -13.88 -36.95 -6.05
CA ASP A 21 -12.81 -37.10 -5.06
C ASP A 21 -13.35 -37.68 -3.73
N GLY A 22 -14.52 -37.23 -3.28
CA GLY A 22 -15.21 -37.78 -2.10
C GLY A 22 -15.65 -39.23 -2.29
N ALA A 23 -16.21 -39.55 -3.47
CA ALA A 23 -16.57 -40.92 -3.83
C ALA A 23 -15.35 -41.84 -3.94
N TYR A 24 -14.20 -41.33 -4.42
CA TYR A 24 -12.94 -42.06 -4.47
C TYR A 24 -12.42 -42.40 -3.07
N MET A 25 -12.45 -41.46 -2.12
CA MET A 25 -12.01 -41.70 -0.74
C MET A 25 -12.89 -42.74 -0.03
N LEU A 26 -14.20 -42.70 -0.26
CA LEU A 26 -15.15 -43.70 0.25
C LEU A 26 -14.92 -45.08 -0.39
N LEU A 27 -14.71 -45.15 -1.71
CA LEU A 27 -14.46 -46.40 -2.42
C LEU A 27 -13.10 -47.01 -2.04
N ALA A 28 -12.06 -46.20 -1.95
CA ALA A 28 -10.74 -46.63 -1.50
C ALA A 28 -10.76 -47.12 -0.05
N GLY A 29 -11.48 -46.41 0.83
CA GLY A 29 -11.71 -46.82 2.22
C GLY A 29 -12.45 -48.15 2.34
N ALA A 30 -13.53 -48.33 1.56
CA ALA A 30 -14.32 -49.57 1.55
C ALA A 30 -13.52 -50.76 0.97
N LEU A 31 -12.76 -50.55 -0.10
CA LEU A 31 -11.91 -51.60 -0.69
C LEU A 31 -10.74 -51.97 0.21
N LEU A 32 -10.13 -51.00 0.90
CA LEU A 32 -9.14 -51.26 1.95
C LEU A 32 -9.76 -52.10 3.08
N GLU A 33 -10.95 -51.74 3.58
CA GLU A 33 -11.63 -52.52 4.62
C GLU A 33 -11.93 -53.96 4.18
N MET A 34 -12.36 -54.15 2.93
CA MET A 34 -12.58 -55.49 2.36
C MET A 34 -11.28 -56.31 2.28
N CYS A 35 -10.19 -55.71 1.81
CA CYS A 35 -8.87 -56.36 1.78
C CYS A 35 -8.33 -56.67 3.19
N PHE A 36 -8.65 -55.85 4.20
CA PHE A 36 -8.25 -56.10 5.59
C PHE A 36 -9.06 -57.22 6.27
N ARG A 37 -10.32 -57.46 5.86
CA ARG A 37 -11.17 -58.51 6.45
C ARG A 37 -10.92 -59.92 5.89
N GLN A 38 -10.48 -60.08 4.64
CA GLN A 38 -10.24 -61.41 4.05
C GLN A 38 -8.76 -61.81 4.04
N LYS A 39 -8.40 -62.87 4.80
CA LYS A 39 -7.02 -63.37 4.95
C LYS A 39 -6.50 -64.23 3.77
N LYS A 40 -7.19 -64.29 2.63
CA LYS A 40 -6.72 -65.00 1.42
C LYS A 40 -7.17 -64.24 0.17
N PHE A 41 -6.19 -63.83 -0.65
CA PHE A 41 -6.42 -63.12 -1.89
C PHE A 41 -6.96 -64.04 -3.00
N GLY A 42 -8.08 -63.67 -3.62
CA GLY A 42 -8.71 -64.36 -4.76
C GLY A 42 -8.72 -63.50 -6.03
N MET A 43 -9.20 -64.04 -7.16
CA MET A 43 -9.30 -63.27 -8.43
C MET A 43 -10.16 -62.00 -8.33
N GLU A 44 -11.06 -61.93 -7.34
CA GLU A 44 -11.90 -60.75 -7.08
C GLU A 44 -11.08 -59.52 -6.62
N ASP A 45 -9.92 -59.73 -5.99
CA ASP A 45 -9.02 -58.66 -5.54
C ASP A 45 -8.25 -58.00 -6.71
N ILE A 46 -8.00 -58.75 -7.79
CA ILE A 46 -7.40 -58.22 -9.03
C ILE A 46 -8.39 -57.27 -9.72
N GLY A 47 -9.69 -57.57 -9.63
CA GLY A 47 -10.77 -56.70 -10.12
C GLY A 47 -10.80 -55.37 -9.38
N ALA A 48 -10.72 -55.38 -8.04
CA ALA A 48 -10.70 -54.17 -7.22
C ALA A 48 -9.49 -53.25 -7.54
N VAL A 49 -8.30 -53.84 -7.66
CA VAL A 49 -7.08 -53.09 -8.02
C VAL A 49 -7.18 -52.52 -9.44
N SER A 50 -7.77 -53.26 -10.37
CA SER A 50 -7.99 -52.79 -11.75
C SER A 50 -8.98 -51.62 -11.79
N VAL A 51 -10.05 -51.67 -10.99
CA VAL A 51 -11.03 -50.58 -10.87
C VAL A 51 -10.39 -49.32 -10.29
N ILE A 52 -9.59 -49.44 -9.22
CA ILE A 52 -8.86 -48.29 -8.63
C ILE A 52 -7.90 -47.68 -9.65
N THR A 53 -7.19 -48.53 -10.41
CA THR A 53 -6.23 -48.08 -11.43
C THR A 53 -6.92 -47.33 -12.57
N VAL A 54 -7.99 -47.90 -13.13
CA VAL A 54 -8.76 -47.28 -14.22
C VAL A 54 -9.41 -45.97 -13.75
N HIS A 55 -9.98 -45.93 -12.55
CA HIS A 55 -10.60 -44.71 -12.03
C HIS A 55 -9.58 -43.60 -11.77
N SER A 56 -8.39 -43.95 -11.28
CA SER A 56 -7.30 -42.98 -11.05
C SER A 56 -6.73 -42.41 -12.36
N LEU A 57 -6.68 -43.21 -13.43
CA LEU A 57 -6.36 -42.73 -14.77
C LEU A 57 -7.41 -41.76 -15.31
N ILE A 58 -8.70 -41.98 -15.01
CA ILE A 58 -9.80 -41.07 -15.38
C ILE A 58 -9.65 -39.73 -14.64
N VAL A 59 -9.40 -39.76 -13.33
CA VAL A 59 -9.18 -38.53 -12.53
C VAL A 59 -7.96 -37.76 -13.05
N ALA A 60 -6.86 -38.45 -13.36
CA ALA A 60 -5.67 -37.82 -13.93
C ALA A 60 -5.94 -37.17 -15.31
N ALA A 61 -6.69 -37.85 -16.18
CA ALA A 61 -7.08 -37.29 -17.47
C ALA A 61 -7.99 -36.05 -17.32
N MET A 62 -8.88 -36.05 -16.32
CA MET A 62 -9.73 -34.89 -16.00
C MET A 62 -8.92 -33.71 -15.47
N ASP A 63 -7.96 -33.94 -14.57
CA ASP A 63 -7.07 -32.88 -14.07
C ASP A 63 -6.23 -32.24 -15.20
N ILE A 64 -5.75 -33.05 -16.15
CA ILE A 64 -5.05 -32.56 -17.35
C ILE A 64 -5.99 -31.74 -18.26
N ALA A 65 -7.24 -32.16 -18.42
CA ALA A 65 -8.24 -31.41 -19.19
C ALA A 65 -8.57 -30.06 -18.54
N ILE A 66 -8.75 -30.03 -17.22
CA ILE A 66 -8.97 -28.81 -16.43
C ILE A 66 -7.75 -27.88 -16.52
N PHE A 67 -6.53 -28.43 -16.42
CA PHE A 67 -5.29 -27.67 -16.57
C PHE A 67 -5.21 -26.95 -17.93
N ARG A 68 -5.63 -27.60 -19.02
CA ARG A 68 -5.66 -26.98 -20.37
C ARG A 68 -6.70 -25.86 -20.48
N TRP A 69 -7.81 -25.94 -19.74
CA TRP A 69 -8.96 -25.03 -19.86
C TRP A 69 -8.98 -23.90 -18.81
N CYS A 70 -8.15 -23.98 -17.76
CA CYS A 70 -7.97 -22.91 -16.78
C CYS A 70 -7.13 -21.74 -17.30
N ASP A 71 -7.49 -20.51 -16.88
CA ASP A 71 -6.72 -19.30 -17.13
C ASP A 71 -5.31 -19.41 -16.53
N LYS A 72 -4.30 -18.77 -17.18
CA LYS A 72 -2.88 -18.90 -16.83
C LYS A 72 -2.60 -18.72 -15.32
N GLY A 73 -3.29 -17.81 -14.64
CA GLY A 73 -3.11 -17.55 -13.20
C GLY A 73 -3.59 -18.67 -12.27
N LYS A 74 -4.50 -19.55 -12.71
CA LYS A 74 -5.10 -20.64 -11.91
C LYS A 74 -4.50 -22.03 -12.20
N ARG A 75 -3.71 -22.17 -13.27
CA ARG A 75 -3.09 -23.44 -13.70
C ARG A 75 -2.18 -24.05 -12.64
N SER A 76 -1.44 -23.23 -11.89
CA SER A 76 -0.50 -23.72 -10.88
C SER A 76 -1.16 -24.43 -9.70
N ALA A 77 -2.35 -24.00 -9.28
CA ALA A 77 -3.09 -24.63 -8.18
C ALA A 77 -3.64 -26.01 -8.58
N VAL A 78 -4.05 -26.12 -9.85
CA VAL A 78 -4.44 -27.40 -10.44
C VAL A 78 -3.23 -28.34 -10.54
N SER A 79 -2.06 -27.83 -10.95
CA SER A 79 -0.82 -28.63 -10.99
C SER A 79 -0.35 -29.09 -9.61
N SER A 80 -0.40 -28.23 -8.58
CA SER A 80 -0.03 -28.63 -7.23
C SER A 80 -0.99 -29.67 -6.66
N GLY A 81 -2.30 -29.49 -6.88
CA GLY A 81 -3.32 -30.47 -6.49
C GLY A 81 -3.10 -31.82 -7.18
N PHE A 82 -2.83 -31.83 -8.48
CA PHE A 82 -2.52 -33.04 -9.25
C PHE A 82 -1.28 -33.77 -8.71
N LEU A 83 -0.19 -33.05 -8.43
CA LEU A 83 1.02 -33.65 -7.87
C LEU A 83 0.77 -34.26 -6.48
N MET A 84 0.03 -33.58 -5.61
CA MET A 84 -0.31 -34.12 -4.30
C MET A 84 -1.15 -35.41 -4.41
N LYS A 85 -2.15 -35.44 -5.30
CA LYS A 85 -2.96 -36.63 -5.58
C LYS A 85 -2.12 -37.78 -6.13
N LEU A 86 -1.23 -37.50 -7.09
CA LEU A 86 -0.33 -38.48 -7.69
C LEU A 86 0.64 -39.07 -6.65
N GLY A 87 1.17 -38.25 -5.73
CA GLY A 87 2.03 -38.73 -4.66
C GLY A 87 1.31 -39.65 -3.68
N VAL A 88 0.07 -39.33 -3.30
CA VAL A 88 -0.78 -40.21 -2.48
C VAL A 88 -1.06 -41.54 -3.19
N PHE A 89 -1.32 -41.49 -4.51
CA PHE A 89 -1.55 -42.67 -5.32
C PHE A 89 -0.31 -43.59 -5.37
N CYS A 90 0.88 -43.04 -5.61
CA CYS A 90 2.13 -43.81 -5.56
C CYS A 90 2.34 -44.45 -4.18
N MET A 91 2.01 -43.74 -3.09
CA MET A 91 2.14 -44.30 -1.76
C MET A 91 1.17 -45.46 -1.50
N ALA A 92 -0.08 -45.35 -1.96
CA ALA A 92 -1.06 -46.44 -1.88
C ALA A 92 -0.59 -47.69 -2.64
N PHE A 93 -0.01 -47.53 -3.83
CA PHE A 93 0.59 -48.64 -4.58
C PHE A 93 1.77 -49.29 -3.84
N GLY A 94 2.61 -48.49 -3.19
CA GLY A 94 3.69 -49.03 -2.36
C GLY A 94 3.18 -49.96 -1.26
N THR A 95 2.05 -49.62 -0.64
CA THR A 95 1.40 -50.47 0.38
C THR A 95 0.88 -51.79 -0.22
N LEU A 96 0.33 -51.77 -1.44
CA LEU A 96 -0.10 -52.98 -2.15
C LEU A 96 1.07 -53.93 -2.47
N TYR A 97 2.23 -53.39 -2.86
CA TYR A 97 3.42 -54.20 -3.16
C TYR A 97 4.02 -54.89 -1.92
N ILE A 98 3.81 -54.34 -0.71
CA ILE A 98 4.13 -55.04 0.55
C ILE A 98 3.24 -56.27 0.71
N MET A 99 1.94 -56.14 0.42
CA MET A 99 1.00 -57.26 0.49
C MET A 99 1.36 -58.37 -0.52
N TRP A 100 1.92 -58.00 -1.67
CA TRP A 100 2.43 -58.93 -2.69
C TRP A 100 3.85 -59.46 -2.41
N LYS A 101 4.44 -59.14 -1.25
CA LYS A 101 5.80 -59.57 -0.85
C LYS A 101 6.90 -59.16 -1.82
N ILE A 102 6.77 -57.98 -2.45
CA ILE A 102 7.80 -57.37 -3.30
C ILE A 102 8.28 -56.08 -2.62
N PRO A 103 9.08 -56.19 -1.54
CA PRO A 103 9.41 -55.05 -0.68
C PRO A 103 10.26 -53.99 -1.37
N GLN A 104 11.06 -54.36 -2.37
CA GLN A 104 11.86 -53.38 -3.13
C GLN A 104 10.97 -52.45 -3.96
N ALA A 105 9.93 -52.99 -4.60
CA ALA A 105 8.98 -52.19 -5.37
C ALA A 105 8.16 -51.27 -4.45
N ALA A 106 7.76 -51.76 -3.27
CA ALA A 106 7.06 -50.95 -2.28
C ALA A 106 7.87 -49.72 -1.84
N LEU A 107 9.16 -49.93 -1.54
CA LEU A 107 10.07 -48.85 -1.15
C LEU A 107 10.23 -47.81 -2.27
N CYS A 108 10.37 -48.24 -3.53
CA CYS A 108 10.44 -47.35 -4.68
C CYS A 108 9.17 -46.50 -4.84
N PHE A 109 7.98 -47.10 -4.73
CA PHE A 109 6.73 -46.37 -4.87
C PHE A 109 6.46 -45.39 -3.71
N TRP A 110 6.83 -45.75 -2.48
CA TRP A 110 6.75 -44.85 -1.34
C TRP A 110 7.72 -43.68 -1.44
N THR A 111 8.97 -43.93 -1.81
CA THR A 111 9.97 -42.87 -1.98
C THR A 111 9.62 -41.91 -3.11
N ILE A 112 9.17 -42.43 -4.26
CA ILE A 112 8.70 -41.62 -5.38
C ILE A 112 7.45 -40.81 -4.97
N GLY A 113 6.48 -41.44 -4.30
CA GLY A 113 5.25 -40.78 -3.85
C GLY A 113 5.52 -39.65 -2.86
N ALA A 114 6.41 -39.88 -1.89
CA ALA A 114 6.83 -38.89 -0.92
C ALA A 114 7.55 -37.71 -1.59
N ALA A 115 8.45 -37.97 -2.55
CA ALA A 115 9.13 -36.92 -3.31
C ALA A 115 8.16 -36.06 -4.12
N ILE A 116 7.18 -36.67 -4.80
CA ILE A 116 6.16 -35.96 -5.58
C ILE A 116 5.28 -35.09 -4.67
N LEU A 117 4.88 -35.61 -3.50
CA LEU A 117 4.13 -34.84 -2.49
C LEU A 117 4.93 -33.64 -1.99
N LEU A 118 6.22 -33.86 -1.69
CA LEU A 118 7.14 -32.79 -1.28
C LEU A 118 7.24 -31.70 -2.36
N CYS A 119 7.37 -32.08 -3.63
CA CYS A 119 7.36 -31.14 -4.75
C CYS A 119 6.03 -30.38 -4.87
N GLY A 120 4.88 -31.06 -4.71
CA GLY A 120 3.56 -30.43 -4.73
C GLY A 120 3.37 -29.41 -3.60
N VAL A 121 3.76 -29.78 -2.38
CA VAL A 121 3.74 -28.90 -1.20
C VAL A 121 4.73 -27.75 -1.35
N MET A 122 5.93 -28.01 -1.87
CA MET A 122 6.91 -26.96 -2.14
C MET A 122 6.42 -25.99 -3.22
N LEU A 123 5.78 -26.44 -4.29
CA LEU A 123 5.18 -25.55 -5.29
C LEU A 123 4.03 -24.71 -4.71
N PHE A 124 3.21 -25.31 -3.84
CA PHE A 124 2.14 -24.60 -3.14
C PHE A 124 2.70 -23.56 -2.16
N ARG A 125 3.68 -23.93 -1.33
CA ARG A 125 4.36 -23.03 -0.38
C ARG A 125 5.19 -21.98 -1.09
N TRP A 126 5.90 -22.32 -2.15
CA TRP A 126 6.69 -21.37 -2.92
C TRP A 126 5.78 -20.35 -3.60
N LYS A 127 4.58 -20.71 -4.06
CA LYS A 127 3.63 -19.72 -4.56
C LYS A 127 2.96 -18.90 -3.47
N ASN A 128 2.66 -19.46 -2.29
CA ASN A 128 2.12 -18.65 -1.18
C ASN A 128 3.17 -17.72 -0.59
N ASN A 129 4.41 -18.18 -0.49
CA ASN A 129 5.57 -17.35 -0.14
C ASN A 129 5.92 -16.39 -1.27
N MET A 130 5.67 -16.73 -2.54
CA MET A 130 5.72 -15.75 -3.63
C MET A 130 4.53 -14.81 -3.57
N LYS A 131 3.32 -15.19 -3.19
CA LYS A 131 2.25 -14.20 -2.96
C LYS A 131 2.59 -13.28 -1.80
N SER A 132 3.30 -13.76 -0.77
CA SER A 132 3.87 -12.92 0.30
C SER A 132 5.15 -12.19 -0.11
N ALA A 133 5.86 -12.64 -1.15
CA ALA A 133 7.10 -12.00 -1.66
C ALA A 133 6.87 -11.16 -2.94
N PHE A 134 5.70 -11.28 -3.58
CA PHE A 134 5.21 -10.48 -4.70
C PHE A 134 4.15 -9.46 -4.22
N SER A 135 3.63 -9.60 -2.99
CA SER A 135 3.29 -8.42 -2.16
C SER A 135 4.56 -7.79 -1.55
N GLY A 136 5.66 -8.53 -1.52
CA GLY A 136 7.00 -8.04 -1.14
C GLY A 136 7.83 -7.47 -2.29
N GLY A 137 7.21 -7.16 -3.44
CA GLY A 137 7.86 -6.51 -4.58
C GLY A 137 7.98 -4.98 -4.45
N THR A 138 7.34 -4.39 -3.45
CA THR A 138 7.77 -3.12 -2.85
C THR A 138 8.63 -3.49 -1.65
N ALA A 139 9.92 -3.22 -1.71
CA ALA A 139 10.77 -3.37 -0.54
C ALA A 139 10.18 -2.57 0.65
N GLY A 140 9.62 -3.28 1.64
CA GLY A 140 9.67 -2.88 3.05
C GLY A 140 8.47 -2.22 3.76
N PHE A 141 7.35 -1.86 3.13
CA PHE A 141 6.37 -0.97 3.80
C PHE A 141 4.91 -1.26 3.39
N GLY A 142 4.02 -1.44 4.38
CA GLY A 142 2.59 -1.71 4.18
C GLY A 142 1.81 -1.52 5.48
N PHE A 143 0.52 -1.13 5.38
CA PHE A 143 -0.35 -1.00 6.55
C PHE A 143 -0.41 -2.33 7.31
N ILE A 144 0.11 -2.36 8.54
CA ILE A 144 0.10 -3.55 9.41
C ILE A 144 -1.19 -3.58 10.23
N GLY A 145 -1.68 -2.41 10.61
CA GLY A 145 -2.85 -2.22 11.43
C GLY A 145 -2.76 -0.92 12.24
N ASP A 146 -3.87 -0.55 12.88
CA ASP A 146 -3.94 0.58 13.79
C ASP A 146 -4.68 0.18 15.08
N SER A 147 -4.24 0.71 16.23
CA SER A 147 -4.75 0.27 17.54
C SER A 147 -5.09 1.45 18.45
N ALA A 148 -6.21 1.33 19.18
CA ALA A 148 -6.62 2.33 20.15
C ALA A 148 -5.56 2.54 21.26
N ALA A 149 -4.78 1.49 21.58
CA ALA A 149 -3.68 1.57 22.54
C ALA A 149 -2.61 2.59 22.13
N GLY A 150 -2.35 2.74 20.82
CA GLY A 150 -1.40 3.72 20.29
C GLY A 150 -1.82 5.17 20.55
N TYR A 151 -3.12 5.42 20.66
CA TYR A 151 -3.70 6.76 20.87
C TYR A 151 -4.06 7.05 22.33
N PHE A 152 -4.02 6.04 23.20
CA PHE A 152 -4.41 6.17 24.60
C PHE A 152 -3.70 7.33 25.33
N PRO A 153 -2.37 7.53 25.21
CA PRO A 153 -1.70 8.63 25.91
C PRO A 153 -2.18 10.02 25.46
N MET A 154 -2.59 10.18 24.20
CA MET A 154 -3.09 11.44 23.68
C MET A 154 -4.51 11.70 24.18
N ALA A 155 -5.38 10.70 24.10
CA ALA A 155 -6.74 10.77 24.63
C ALA A 155 -6.75 10.99 26.15
N GLU A 156 -5.84 10.37 26.90
CA GLU A 156 -5.69 10.54 28.35
C GLU A 156 -5.38 12.00 28.71
N ARG A 157 -4.44 12.61 27.99
CA ARG A 157 -4.02 14.00 28.24
C ARG A 157 -5.12 14.99 27.92
N GLU A 158 -5.78 14.82 26.78
CA GLU A 158 -6.91 15.65 26.40
C GLU A 158 -8.04 15.51 27.45
N TYR A 159 -8.33 14.28 27.89
CA TYR A 159 -9.31 14.01 28.94
C TYR A 159 -8.93 14.69 30.25
N PHE A 160 -7.67 14.58 30.70
CA PHE A 160 -7.21 15.22 31.92
C PHE A 160 -7.29 16.73 31.83
N LYS A 161 -6.88 17.32 30.71
CA LYS A 161 -6.96 18.76 30.48
C LYS A 161 -8.41 19.26 30.58
N LEU A 162 -9.34 18.60 29.88
CA LEU A 162 -10.75 18.97 29.87
C LEU A 162 -11.42 18.79 31.25
N ASN A 163 -10.93 17.86 32.07
CA ASN A 163 -11.48 17.58 33.39
C ASN A 163 -10.68 18.22 34.55
N GLY A 164 -9.69 19.08 34.27
CA GLY A 164 -8.87 19.73 35.30
C GLY A 164 -8.02 18.76 36.14
N ILE A 165 -7.67 17.60 35.59
CA ILE A 165 -6.84 16.58 36.24
C ILE A 165 -5.36 16.87 35.96
N ALA A 166 -4.49 16.67 36.95
CA ALA A 166 -3.07 16.92 36.78
C ALA A 166 -2.45 15.96 35.73
N PRO A 167 -1.54 16.42 34.84
CA PRO A 167 -1.03 15.67 33.68
C PRO A 167 -0.36 14.32 33.99
N ASN A 168 0.10 14.11 35.22
CA ASN A 168 0.81 12.91 35.67
C ASN A 168 -0.05 12.03 36.59
N SER A 169 -1.36 12.28 36.65
CA SER A 169 -2.28 11.45 37.42
C SER A 169 -2.44 10.08 36.75
N ARG A 170 -2.84 9.06 37.50
CA ARG A 170 -3.26 7.78 36.92
C ARG A 170 -4.78 7.76 36.73
N PRO A 171 -5.30 7.29 35.58
CA PRO A 171 -6.72 7.10 35.41
C PRO A 171 -7.26 6.09 36.42
N ARG A 172 -8.43 6.37 36.98
CA ARG A 172 -9.22 5.35 37.70
C ARG A 172 -9.77 4.34 36.68
N GLU A 173 -10.15 3.15 37.14
CA GLU A 173 -10.61 2.06 36.28
C GLU A 173 -11.75 2.47 35.31
N GLY A 174 -12.77 3.19 35.80
CA GLY A 174 -13.83 3.72 34.93
C GLY A 174 -13.38 4.82 33.95
N GLN A 175 -12.37 5.62 34.32
CA GLN A 175 -11.79 6.63 33.43
C GLN A 175 -10.94 5.97 32.35
N HIS A 176 -10.21 4.90 32.69
CA HIS A 176 -9.38 4.16 31.75
C HIS A 176 -10.23 3.59 30.61
N THR A 177 -11.38 2.98 30.92
CA THR A 177 -12.32 2.47 29.91
C THR A 177 -12.84 3.58 28.99
N GLN A 178 -13.22 4.73 29.56
CA GLN A 178 -13.71 5.86 28.78
C GLN A 178 -12.61 6.45 27.88
N ILE A 179 -11.40 6.63 28.41
CA ILE A 179 -10.25 7.11 27.63
C ILE A 179 -9.92 6.14 26.50
N MET A 180 -10.05 4.83 26.71
CA MET A 180 -9.86 3.84 25.65
C MET A 180 -10.92 3.96 24.53
N ARG A 181 -12.17 4.31 24.86
CA ARG A 181 -13.22 4.61 23.86
C ARG A 181 -12.86 5.86 23.06
N TYR A 182 -12.36 6.91 23.71
CA TYR A 182 -11.88 8.11 23.02
C TYR A 182 -10.66 7.85 22.13
N ALA A 183 -9.73 7.03 22.61
CA ALA A 183 -8.55 6.63 21.85
C ALA A 183 -8.89 5.80 20.58
N ALA A 184 -10.06 5.15 20.57
CA ALA A 184 -10.55 4.40 19.42
C ALA A 184 -11.08 5.30 18.29
N MET A 185 -11.48 6.54 18.56
CA MET A 185 -12.19 7.40 17.60
C MET A 185 -11.49 7.54 16.23
N PRO A 186 -10.17 7.77 16.13
CA PRO A 186 -9.50 7.84 14.83
C PRO A 186 -9.72 6.60 13.97
N ILE A 187 -9.83 5.41 14.58
CA ILE A 187 -10.00 4.15 13.84
C ILE A 187 -11.47 3.93 13.50
N VAL A 188 -12.37 4.27 14.42
CA VAL A 188 -13.83 4.06 14.30
C VAL A 188 -14.42 4.80 13.10
N TYR A 189 -14.01 6.05 12.84
CA TYR A 189 -14.48 6.79 11.66
C TYR A 189 -14.02 6.15 10.34
N PHE A 190 -12.79 5.61 10.29
CA PHE A 190 -12.30 4.88 9.12
C PHE A 190 -13.05 3.55 8.93
N MET A 191 -13.31 2.81 10.01
CA MET A 191 -14.09 1.57 9.98
C MET A 191 -15.53 1.79 9.49
N ALA A 192 -16.19 2.87 9.91
CA ALA A 192 -17.50 3.24 9.38
C ALA A 192 -17.48 3.46 7.86
N TRP A 193 -16.41 4.08 7.34
CA TRP A 193 -16.22 4.26 5.91
C TRP A 193 -15.94 2.95 5.17
N LEU A 194 -15.12 2.05 5.74
CA LEU A 194 -14.90 0.71 5.21
C LEU A 194 -16.20 -0.10 5.12
N ALA A 195 -17.08 0.01 6.13
CA ALA A 195 -18.39 -0.64 6.10
C ALA A 195 -19.25 -0.16 4.93
N GLU A 196 -19.31 1.16 4.68
CA GLU A 196 -20.04 1.73 3.53
C GLU A 196 -19.44 1.30 2.17
N LYS A 197 -18.11 1.18 2.07
CA LYS A 197 -17.41 0.80 0.83
C LYS A 197 -17.31 -0.71 0.58
N GLY A 198 -17.71 -1.55 1.54
CA GLY A 198 -17.49 -3.00 1.45
C GLY A 198 -16.02 -3.37 1.53
N GLY A 199 -15.26 -2.64 2.37
CA GLY A 199 -13.81 -2.68 2.45
C GLY A 199 -13.20 -3.85 3.22
N TYR A 200 -14.02 -4.61 3.93
CA TYR A 200 -13.58 -5.71 4.78
C TYR A 200 -13.31 -7.00 3.98
N SER A 201 -12.40 -7.82 4.49
CA SER A 201 -12.10 -9.14 3.93
C SER A 201 -13.24 -10.13 4.17
N GLU A 202 -13.37 -11.14 3.30
CA GLU A 202 -14.38 -12.19 3.49
C GLU A 202 -14.20 -12.92 4.83
N HIS A 203 -12.95 -13.08 5.29
CA HIS A 203 -12.65 -13.69 6.58
C HIS A 203 -13.21 -12.85 7.74
N PHE A 204 -12.95 -11.55 7.74
CA PHE A 204 -13.42 -10.64 8.79
C PHE A 204 -14.95 -10.60 8.88
N MET A 205 -15.64 -10.68 7.75
CA MET A 205 -17.10 -10.68 7.68
C MET A 205 -17.75 -11.94 8.31
N VAL A 206 -17.04 -13.07 8.33
CA VAL A 206 -17.55 -14.36 8.82
C VAL A 206 -17.21 -14.59 10.30
N ASP A 207 -16.19 -13.92 10.83
CA ASP A 207 -15.80 -14.04 12.23
C ASP A 207 -16.84 -13.42 13.19
N GLU A 208 -17.21 -14.19 14.22
CA GLU A 208 -17.92 -13.74 15.44
C GLU A 208 -19.14 -12.81 15.23
N GLY A 209 -19.84 -12.91 14.09
CA GLY A 209 -21.02 -12.06 13.82
C GLY A 209 -20.69 -10.63 13.36
N ASN A 210 -19.42 -10.35 13.06
CA ASN A 210 -18.97 -9.05 12.53
C ASN A 210 -19.76 -8.62 11.28
N GLY A 211 -20.13 -9.56 10.40
CA GLY A 211 -20.93 -9.24 9.21
C GLY A 211 -22.28 -8.58 9.51
N GLU A 212 -22.97 -8.99 10.57
CA GLU A 212 -24.24 -8.37 11.00
C GLU A 212 -23.99 -6.97 11.58
N LEU A 213 -22.97 -6.82 12.44
CA LEU A 213 -22.54 -5.53 12.98
C LEU A 213 -22.16 -4.54 11.87
N ILE A 214 -21.41 -4.99 10.86
CA ILE A 214 -20.99 -4.16 9.71
C ILE A 214 -22.20 -3.72 8.89
N GLU A 215 -23.15 -4.60 8.61
CA GLU A 215 -24.39 -4.21 7.92
C GLU A 215 -25.23 -3.26 8.77
N ASN A 216 -25.27 -3.42 10.10
CA ASN A 216 -25.94 -2.48 10.99
C ASN A 216 -25.25 -1.11 11.01
N VAL A 217 -23.91 -1.06 11.05
CA VAL A 217 -23.13 0.18 10.96
C VAL A 217 -23.39 0.89 9.62
N LYS A 218 -23.32 0.15 8.51
CA LYS A 218 -23.61 0.67 7.16
C LYS A 218 -25.02 1.24 7.04
N ASN A 219 -26.00 0.62 7.69
CA ASN A 219 -27.38 1.11 7.77
C ASN A 219 -27.60 2.15 8.89
N ARG A 220 -26.54 2.58 9.57
CA ARG A 220 -26.54 3.55 10.69
C ARG A 220 -27.41 3.11 11.89
N ALA A 221 -27.62 1.81 12.03
CA ALA A 221 -28.39 1.19 13.09
C ALA A 221 -27.52 0.78 14.31
N ALA A 222 -26.19 0.85 14.19
CA ALA A 222 -25.24 0.56 15.27
C ALA A 222 -24.11 1.60 15.33
N ASP A 223 -23.50 1.74 16.51
CA ASP A 223 -22.30 2.56 16.72
C ASP A 223 -21.06 1.78 16.22
N PRO A 224 -20.28 2.31 15.26
CA PRO A 224 -19.09 1.63 14.77
C PRO A 224 -18.00 1.43 15.85
N LEU A 225 -18.07 2.11 16.99
CA LEU A 225 -17.21 1.85 18.13
C LEU A 225 -17.36 0.41 18.65
N GLU A 226 -18.58 -0.15 18.63
CA GLU A 226 -18.83 -1.52 19.07
C GLU A 226 -18.05 -2.53 18.22
N LEU A 227 -17.91 -2.24 16.92
CA LEU A 227 -17.17 -3.08 15.98
C LEU A 227 -15.67 -3.14 16.30
N LEU A 228 -15.06 -2.03 16.73
CA LEU A 228 -13.65 -2.04 17.12
C LEU A 228 -13.47 -2.66 18.52
N LEU A 229 -14.38 -2.36 19.45
CA LEU A 229 -14.30 -2.88 20.82
C LEU A 229 -14.50 -4.40 20.91
N SER A 230 -15.21 -5.00 19.95
CA SER A 230 -15.32 -6.46 19.82
C SER A 230 -14.04 -7.12 19.31
N GLN A 231 -13.14 -6.38 18.64
CA GLN A 231 -11.92 -6.97 18.11
C GLN A 231 -10.88 -7.26 19.22
N PRO A 232 -10.10 -8.35 19.07
CA PRO A 232 -8.94 -8.60 19.91
C PRO A 232 -8.01 -7.37 19.91
N ASN A 233 -7.58 -6.94 21.10
CA ASN A 233 -6.71 -5.77 21.31
C ASN A 233 -7.28 -4.41 20.82
N LYS A 234 -8.57 -4.33 20.44
CA LYS A 234 -9.21 -3.08 19.97
C LYS A 234 -8.44 -2.45 18.80
N GLN A 235 -8.12 -3.28 17.81
CA GLN A 235 -7.29 -2.91 16.67
C GLN A 235 -7.94 -3.31 15.35
N LEU A 236 -7.67 -2.53 14.30
CA LEU A 236 -7.94 -2.87 12.91
C LEU A 236 -6.65 -3.39 12.29
N ASN A 237 -6.63 -4.61 11.78
CA ASN A 237 -5.46 -5.24 11.18
C ASN A 237 -5.50 -5.21 9.66
N ALA A 238 -4.34 -5.35 9.03
CA ALA A 238 -4.21 -5.55 7.59
C ALA A 238 -5.09 -6.69 7.05
N ALA A 239 -5.16 -7.81 7.79
CA ALA A 239 -5.93 -9.00 7.41
C ALA A 239 -7.46 -8.80 7.44
N ASP A 240 -7.91 -7.75 8.12
CA ASP A 240 -9.33 -7.42 8.24
C ASP A 240 -9.84 -6.74 6.96
N LEU A 241 -8.92 -6.24 6.12
CA LEU A 241 -9.21 -5.48 4.89
C LEU A 241 -9.14 -6.37 3.65
N ASN A 242 -9.95 -6.07 2.65
CA ASN A 242 -9.78 -6.64 1.31
C ASN A 242 -8.55 -6.03 0.61
N ASP A 243 -8.09 -6.65 -0.49
CA ASP A 243 -6.86 -6.24 -1.18
C ASP A 243 -6.86 -4.76 -1.61
N GLU A 244 -8.00 -4.25 -2.10
CA GLU A 244 -8.13 -2.85 -2.58
C GLU A 244 -8.00 -1.87 -1.41
N MET A 245 -8.71 -2.12 -0.32
CA MET A 245 -8.69 -1.24 0.85
C MET A 245 -7.41 -1.39 1.66
N LEU A 246 -6.76 -2.55 1.65
CA LEU A 246 -5.44 -2.72 2.23
C LEU A 246 -4.41 -1.85 1.50
N ASN A 247 -4.44 -1.84 0.18
CA ASN A 247 -3.55 -0.99 -0.62
C ASN A 247 -3.85 0.50 -0.43
N PHE A 248 -5.13 0.88 -0.36
CA PHE A 248 -5.51 2.25 -0.02
C PHE A 248 -5.07 2.65 1.40
N ALA A 249 -5.28 1.77 2.38
CA ALA A 249 -4.86 2.03 3.76
C ALA A 249 -3.33 2.15 3.83
N ALA A 250 -2.58 1.31 3.11
CA ALA A 250 -1.14 1.47 2.97
C ALA A 250 -0.79 2.84 2.36
N PHE A 251 -1.47 3.27 1.30
CA PHE A 251 -1.24 4.59 0.70
C PHE A 251 -1.56 5.76 1.66
N TYR A 252 -2.69 5.68 2.36
CA TYR A 252 -3.29 6.82 3.06
C TYR A 252 -2.89 6.92 4.55
N TYR A 253 -2.57 5.79 5.19
CA TYR A 253 -1.97 5.77 6.54
C TYR A 253 -0.44 5.89 6.50
N ASP A 254 0.23 5.30 5.51
CA ASP A 254 1.70 5.17 5.45
C ASP A 254 2.35 6.34 4.68
N CYS A 255 2.19 7.56 5.18
CA CYS A 255 3.14 8.62 4.86
C CYS A 255 4.46 8.33 5.60
N ARG A 256 5.34 7.63 4.87
CA ARG A 256 6.71 7.17 5.17
C ARG A 256 7.36 7.75 6.44
N ILE A 257 7.78 6.84 7.31
CA ILE A 257 8.95 7.00 8.17
C ILE A 257 10.19 6.82 7.26
N SER A 258 10.84 7.90 6.82
CA SER A 258 12.18 7.76 6.25
C SER A 258 13.17 7.55 7.41
N ASN A 259 13.89 6.43 7.40
CA ASN A 259 14.97 6.14 8.37
C ASN A 259 16.22 7.02 8.16
N ASN A 260 16.19 7.98 7.23
CA ASN A 260 17.29 8.89 6.93
C ASN A 260 16.98 10.28 7.44
N SER A 261 17.05 10.53 8.76
CA SER A 261 17.08 11.88 9.38
C SER A 261 16.05 12.93 8.89
N GLN A 262 15.04 12.53 8.13
CA GLN A 262 14.00 13.34 7.52
C GLN A 262 12.68 12.74 7.97
N GLY A 263 12.07 13.42 8.94
CA GLY A 263 10.99 12.90 9.76
C GLY A 263 9.67 12.64 9.03
N TYR A 264 8.71 12.18 9.84
CA TYR A 264 7.34 11.81 9.50
C TYR A 264 6.69 12.70 8.43
N GLU A 265 6.54 12.18 7.22
CA GLU A 265 5.63 12.79 6.25
C GLU A 265 4.19 12.62 6.76
N SER A 266 3.34 13.63 6.56
CA SER A 266 2.04 13.76 7.24
C SER A 266 1.15 12.53 7.11
N ARG A 267 0.89 11.81 8.21
CA ARG A 267 -0.14 10.75 8.30
C ARG A 267 -1.44 11.25 7.67
N GLY A 268 -1.78 10.84 6.44
CA GLY A 268 -2.90 11.42 5.67
C GLY A 268 -4.22 11.37 6.45
N TRP A 269 -4.61 10.17 6.87
CA TRP A 269 -5.80 9.98 7.68
C TRP A 269 -5.77 10.73 9.02
N PHE A 270 -4.65 10.67 9.74
CA PHE A 270 -4.55 11.26 11.07
C PHE A 270 -4.59 12.80 11.01
N SER A 271 -3.94 13.37 9.99
CA SER A 271 -4.00 14.80 9.68
C SER A 271 -5.44 15.24 9.43
N ASP A 272 -6.16 14.51 8.58
CA ASP A 272 -7.54 14.84 8.22
C ASP A 272 -8.48 14.71 9.43
N PHE A 273 -8.29 13.69 10.27
CA PHE A 273 -9.03 13.51 11.52
C PHE A 273 -8.83 14.68 12.51
N PHE A 274 -7.60 15.17 12.64
CA PHE A 274 -7.22 16.26 13.56
C PHE A 274 -7.73 17.61 13.06
N THR A 275 -7.53 17.85 11.76
CA THR A 275 -7.93 19.09 11.09
C THR A 275 -9.44 19.30 11.18
N ASP A 276 -10.23 18.25 10.97
CA ASP A 276 -11.69 18.34 11.12
C ASP A 276 -12.11 18.79 12.52
N ALA A 277 -11.51 18.22 13.58
CA ALA A 277 -11.84 18.63 14.96
C ALA A 277 -11.46 20.09 15.24
N ASP A 278 -10.26 20.52 14.84
CA ASP A 278 -9.78 21.89 15.06
C ASP A 278 -10.66 22.92 14.32
N LEU A 279 -10.99 22.67 13.05
CA LEU A 279 -11.85 23.55 12.24
C LEU A 279 -13.24 23.77 12.85
N HIS A 280 -13.73 22.82 13.64
CA HIS A 280 -15.06 22.87 14.26
C HIS A 280 -15.00 23.18 15.76
N GLY A 281 -13.81 23.40 16.33
CA GLY A 281 -13.61 23.66 17.76
C GLY A 281 -14.03 22.49 18.66
N GLU A 282 -13.98 21.26 18.14
CA GLU A 282 -14.34 20.04 18.85
C GLU A 282 -13.10 19.43 19.55
N PRO A 283 -13.26 18.68 20.66
CA PRO A 283 -12.19 17.81 21.15
C PRO A 283 -11.83 16.76 20.09
N ILE A 284 -10.54 16.45 19.96
CA ILE A 284 -10.03 15.52 18.94
C ILE A 284 -10.45 14.09 19.28
N PHE A 285 -10.08 13.62 20.46
CA PHE A 285 -10.34 12.26 20.95
C PHE A 285 -11.53 12.23 21.88
N CYS A 286 -11.64 13.20 22.80
CA CYS A 286 -12.66 13.26 23.85
C CYS A 286 -14.04 13.71 23.35
N SER A 287 -14.41 13.23 22.17
CA SER A 287 -15.69 13.42 21.52
C SER A 287 -16.24 12.03 21.19
N GLU A 288 -17.48 11.77 21.57
CA GLU A 288 -18.16 10.53 21.16
C GLU A 288 -18.34 10.49 19.64
N PHE A 289 -18.51 9.29 19.08
CA PHE A 289 -18.77 9.12 17.67
C PHE A 289 -20.04 9.88 17.26
N SER A 290 -19.98 10.59 16.13
CA SER A 290 -21.17 11.21 15.54
C SER A 290 -21.20 11.03 14.03
N TRP A 291 -22.38 10.71 13.51
CA TRP A 291 -22.60 10.66 12.06
C TRP A 291 -22.34 12.01 11.38
N ALA A 292 -22.54 13.13 12.09
CA ALA A 292 -22.25 14.46 11.56
C ALA A 292 -20.76 14.64 11.26
N ARG A 293 -19.87 14.28 12.20
CA ARG A 293 -18.42 14.31 11.99
C ARG A 293 -17.99 13.30 10.93
N TYR A 294 -18.61 12.11 10.94
CA TYR A 294 -18.39 11.10 9.90
C TYR A 294 -18.65 11.64 8.49
N GLU A 295 -19.76 12.34 8.25
CA GLU A 295 -20.06 12.88 6.91
C GLU A 295 -19.02 13.91 6.42
N ARG A 296 -18.38 14.65 7.35
CA ARG A 296 -17.30 15.58 7.00
C ARG A 296 -16.03 14.82 6.62
N LEU A 297 -15.61 13.89 7.48
CA LEU A 297 -14.43 13.04 7.24
C LEU A 297 -14.60 12.13 6.02
N LYS A 298 -15.82 11.64 5.76
CA LYS A 298 -16.16 10.82 4.61
C LYS A 298 -15.88 11.53 3.29
N LYS A 299 -16.20 12.82 3.17
CA LYS A 299 -15.91 13.58 1.94
C LYS A 299 -14.41 13.59 1.64
N GLN A 300 -13.61 13.72 2.69
CA GLN A 300 -12.16 13.71 2.58
C GLN A 300 -11.64 12.30 2.23
N LEU A 301 -12.14 11.26 2.90
CA LEU A 301 -11.83 9.86 2.58
C LEU A 301 -12.22 9.48 1.15
N ASP A 302 -13.41 9.88 0.68
CA ASP A 302 -13.87 9.63 -0.68
C ASP A 302 -12.97 10.32 -1.70
N SER A 303 -12.58 11.57 -1.44
CA SER A 303 -11.65 12.31 -2.29
C SER A 303 -10.28 11.64 -2.38
N GLU A 304 -9.70 11.25 -1.24
CA GLU A 304 -8.38 10.62 -1.16
C GLU A 304 -8.41 9.20 -1.74
N PHE A 305 -9.53 8.49 -1.63
CA PHE A 305 -9.71 7.18 -2.27
C PHE A 305 -9.85 7.29 -3.79
N ASP A 306 -10.59 8.28 -4.29
CA ASP A 306 -10.69 8.55 -5.73
C ASP A 306 -9.33 8.99 -6.31
N GLU A 307 -8.55 9.75 -5.55
CA GLU A 307 -7.17 10.11 -5.89
C GLU A 307 -6.26 8.88 -5.89
N TYR A 308 -6.32 8.04 -4.86
CA TYR A 308 -5.63 6.75 -4.82
C TYR A 308 -5.98 5.88 -6.02
N LYS A 309 -7.25 5.81 -6.44
CA LYS A 309 -7.63 5.03 -7.63
C LYS A 309 -6.99 5.57 -8.89
N LYS A 310 -6.99 6.89 -9.07
CA LYS A 310 -6.28 7.52 -10.20
C LYS A 310 -4.79 7.22 -10.12
N GLU A 311 -4.17 7.36 -8.95
CA GLU A 311 -2.75 7.06 -8.77
C GLU A 311 -2.44 5.58 -8.99
N ALA A 312 -3.24 4.66 -8.48
CA ALA A 312 -3.06 3.23 -8.68
C ALA A 312 -3.26 2.83 -10.16
N GLU A 313 -4.12 3.51 -10.90
CA GLU A 313 -4.23 3.38 -12.37
C GLU A 313 -3.02 4.00 -13.10
N MET A 314 -2.38 5.03 -12.53
CA MET A 314 -1.22 5.74 -13.10
C MET A 314 0.14 5.15 -12.72
N ILE A 315 0.22 4.44 -11.59
CA ILE A 315 1.38 3.67 -11.16
C ILE A 315 1.32 2.35 -11.93
N CYS A 316 1.74 2.40 -13.19
CA CYS A 316 2.13 1.19 -13.89
C CYS A 316 3.25 0.56 -13.04
N LEU A 317 3.00 -0.64 -12.51
CA LEU A 317 4.09 -1.44 -11.94
C LEU A 317 5.06 -1.72 -13.09
N TRP A 318 6.37 -1.62 -12.86
CA TRP A 318 7.41 -1.92 -13.87
C TRP A 318 7.16 -3.19 -14.69
N ASN A 319 6.48 -4.16 -14.10
CA ASN A 319 6.11 -5.43 -14.71
C ASN A 319 5.07 -5.33 -15.85
N GLU A 320 4.45 -4.16 -16.03
CA GLU A 320 3.46 -3.87 -17.08
C GLU A 320 4.05 -3.04 -18.23
N PHE A 321 5.33 -2.67 -18.14
CA PHE A 321 5.97 -1.96 -19.23
C PHE A 321 6.44 -2.94 -20.30
N GLU A 322 6.13 -2.62 -21.55
CA GLU A 322 6.61 -3.38 -22.70
C GLU A 322 7.94 -2.80 -23.18
N PRO A 323 8.97 -3.64 -23.43
CA PRO A 323 10.22 -3.18 -24.00
C PRO A 323 10.01 -2.72 -25.43
N MET A 324 10.57 -1.56 -25.74
CA MET A 324 10.49 -0.85 -27.01
C MET A 324 11.90 -0.72 -27.63
N PRO A 325 12.02 -0.36 -28.92
CA PRO A 325 13.33 -0.19 -29.55
C PRO A 325 14.20 0.81 -28.82
N ASN A 326 15.48 0.46 -28.63
CA ASN A 326 16.45 1.32 -27.97
C ASN A 326 16.68 2.61 -28.76
N PHE A 327 17.08 3.67 -28.06
CA PHE A 327 17.63 4.87 -28.70
C PHE A 327 19.02 5.18 -28.18
N TYR A 328 19.86 5.74 -29.06
CA TYR A 328 21.17 6.23 -28.67
C TYR A 328 21.07 7.68 -28.20
N TRP A 329 21.55 7.95 -26.99
CA TRP A 329 21.60 9.28 -26.40
C TRP A 329 23.03 9.82 -26.49
N GLN A 330 23.25 10.74 -27.43
CA GLN A 330 24.58 11.30 -27.74
C GLN A 330 25.25 11.96 -26.54
N THR A 331 24.51 12.73 -25.74
CA THR A 331 25.03 13.47 -24.58
C THR A 331 25.71 12.57 -23.55
N PHE A 332 25.23 11.34 -23.38
CA PHE A 332 25.76 10.37 -22.41
C PHE A 332 26.54 9.22 -23.06
N ASP A 333 26.66 9.21 -24.39
CA ASP A 333 27.23 8.09 -25.17
C ASP A 333 26.65 6.73 -24.72
N ALA A 334 25.31 6.66 -24.64
CA ALA A 334 24.60 5.51 -24.08
C ALA A 334 23.48 5.02 -24.98
N ASN A 335 23.33 3.70 -25.07
CA ASN A 335 22.14 3.07 -25.66
C ASN A 335 21.11 2.84 -24.55
N VAL A 336 19.99 3.54 -24.63
CA VAL A 336 18.94 3.51 -23.62
C VAL A 336 17.80 2.60 -24.09
N THR A 337 17.41 1.66 -23.24
CA THR A 337 16.26 0.79 -23.48
C THR A 337 14.99 1.54 -23.11
N ILE A 338 14.01 1.57 -24.01
CA ILE A 338 12.72 2.21 -23.72
C ILE A 338 11.77 1.15 -23.16
N PHE A 339 11.10 1.50 -22.08
CA PHE A 339 9.99 0.77 -21.50
C PHE A 339 8.78 1.70 -21.56
N ALA A 340 7.64 1.23 -22.08
CA ALA A 340 6.41 2.02 -22.13
C ALA A 340 5.26 1.30 -21.42
N GLY A 341 4.48 2.05 -20.63
CA GLY A 341 3.26 1.52 -20.00
C GLY A 341 2.22 1.04 -21.02
N GLU A 342 1.30 0.20 -20.58
CA GLU A 342 0.26 -0.38 -21.45
C GLU A 342 -0.57 0.73 -22.14
N GLY A 343 -0.74 0.62 -23.46
CA GLY A 343 -1.57 1.55 -24.24
C GLY A 343 -0.90 2.88 -24.61
N VAL A 344 0.38 3.07 -24.29
CA VAL A 344 1.16 4.23 -24.71
C VAL A 344 1.37 4.26 -26.24
N SER A 345 1.00 5.37 -26.89
CA SER A 345 1.16 5.56 -28.34
C SER A 345 2.62 5.80 -28.76
N ALA A 346 2.98 5.40 -29.99
CA ALA A 346 4.30 5.64 -30.56
C ALA A 346 4.60 7.15 -30.71
N GLU A 347 3.58 7.96 -31.00
CA GLU A 347 3.69 9.42 -31.07
C GLU A 347 4.06 10.02 -29.71
N TYR A 348 3.48 9.52 -28.62
CA TYR A 348 3.83 9.99 -27.28
C TYR A 348 5.24 9.57 -26.87
N VAL A 349 5.65 8.32 -27.17
CA VAL A 349 7.04 7.88 -26.95
C VAL A 349 8.02 8.77 -27.69
N LYS A 350 7.73 9.10 -28.95
CA LYS A 350 8.55 10.01 -29.75
C LYS A 350 8.68 11.39 -29.09
N ARG A 351 7.57 11.97 -28.59
CA ARG A 351 7.61 13.25 -27.86
C ARG A 351 8.52 13.20 -26.62
N CYS A 352 8.42 12.14 -25.81
CA CYS A 352 9.28 11.96 -24.64
C CYS A 352 10.76 11.85 -25.04
N VAL A 353 11.08 11.07 -26.08
CA VAL A 353 12.47 10.90 -26.56
C VAL A 353 13.03 12.19 -27.16
N GLU A 354 12.22 12.97 -27.86
CA GLU A 354 12.62 14.28 -28.40
C GLU A 354 12.90 15.29 -27.28
N GLU A 355 12.01 15.38 -26.28
CA GLU A 355 12.22 16.25 -25.10
C GLU A 355 13.52 15.92 -24.37
N ILE A 356 13.85 14.64 -24.24
CA ILE A 356 15.09 14.17 -23.61
C ILE A 356 16.33 14.64 -24.37
N ARG A 357 16.31 14.55 -25.71
CA ARG A 357 17.45 14.90 -26.56
C ARG A 357 17.74 16.39 -26.57
N ASP A 358 16.71 17.21 -26.42
CA ASP A 358 16.80 18.67 -26.53
C ASP A 358 16.96 19.36 -25.17
N SER A 359 16.85 18.64 -24.05
CA SER A 359 16.85 19.23 -22.71
C SER A 359 18.25 19.58 -22.20
N GLU A 360 18.60 20.87 -22.27
CA GLU A 360 19.76 21.44 -21.61
C GLU A 360 19.72 21.21 -20.07
N LYS A 361 18.52 21.13 -19.48
CA LYS A 361 18.34 20.84 -18.04
C LYS A 361 18.79 19.43 -17.67
N LEU A 362 18.52 18.42 -18.51
CA LEU A 362 19.01 17.06 -18.28
C LEU A 362 20.52 16.95 -18.48
N ALA A 363 21.10 17.74 -19.39
CA ALA A 363 22.55 17.87 -19.52
C ALA A 363 23.20 18.56 -18.30
N ARG A 364 22.54 19.58 -17.73
CA ARG A 364 22.97 20.19 -16.46
C ARG A 364 22.80 19.25 -15.27
N LEU A 365 21.75 18.44 -15.23
CA LEU A 365 21.61 17.38 -14.23
C LEU A 365 22.81 16.43 -14.24
N ALA A 366 23.35 16.09 -15.42
CA ALA A 366 24.59 15.31 -15.53
C ALA A 366 25.81 16.04 -14.93
N ALA A 367 25.83 17.37 -14.99
CA ALA A 367 26.89 18.19 -14.41
C ALA A 367 26.71 18.37 -12.89
N ASP A 368 25.48 18.54 -12.39
CA ASP A 368 25.20 18.76 -10.97
C ASP A 368 25.21 17.46 -10.16
N THR A 369 24.89 16.32 -10.79
CA THR A 369 25.10 15.00 -10.19
C THR A 369 26.59 14.67 -9.99
N ALA A 370 27.50 15.45 -10.62
CA ALA A 370 28.94 15.35 -10.39
C ALA A 370 29.35 15.71 -8.94
N VAL A 371 28.50 16.43 -8.20
CA VAL A 371 28.69 16.70 -6.77
C VAL A 371 28.61 15.42 -5.92
N PHE A 372 28.05 14.33 -6.47
CA PHE A 372 27.87 13.03 -5.82
C PHE A 372 28.64 11.86 -6.47
N GLY A 373 29.40 12.07 -7.56
CA GLY A 373 30.10 11.00 -8.29
C GLY A 373 30.27 11.29 -9.79
N GLU A 374 30.46 10.27 -10.63
CA GLU A 374 30.24 10.41 -12.09
C GLU A 374 28.73 10.49 -12.37
N PRO A 375 28.27 11.24 -13.39
CA PRO A 375 26.87 11.23 -13.78
C PRO A 375 26.43 9.80 -14.09
N PRO A 376 25.30 9.33 -13.51
CA PRO A 376 24.82 7.98 -13.74
C PRO A 376 24.55 7.80 -15.23
N LYS A 377 25.21 6.82 -15.86
CA LYS A 377 24.93 6.51 -17.26
C LYS A 377 23.49 6.03 -17.38
N PRO A 378 22.64 6.67 -18.21
CA PRO A 378 21.26 6.25 -18.38
C PRO A 378 21.24 4.88 -19.06
N ARG A 379 20.48 3.96 -18.47
CA ARG A 379 20.30 2.59 -18.95
C ARG A 379 18.88 2.41 -19.51
N ASP A 380 17.89 2.84 -18.75
CA ASP A 380 16.49 2.61 -19.05
C ASP A 380 15.70 3.93 -19.04
N LEU A 381 14.73 4.02 -19.95
CA LEU A 381 13.74 5.10 -20.01
C LEU A 381 12.35 4.50 -19.84
N CYS A 382 11.70 4.78 -18.72
CA CYS A 382 10.36 4.29 -18.41
C CYS A 382 9.33 5.39 -18.65
N ILE A 383 8.53 5.24 -19.69
CA ILE A 383 7.49 6.19 -20.12
C ILE A 383 6.14 5.74 -19.54
N TYR A 384 5.61 6.54 -18.63
CA TYR A 384 4.34 6.27 -17.98
C TYR A 384 3.18 6.62 -18.91
N THR A 385 2.03 5.97 -18.73
CA THR A 385 0.79 6.31 -19.42
C THR A 385 0.51 7.82 -19.30
N PRO A 386 0.19 8.51 -20.42
CA PRO A 386 -0.02 9.95 -20.40
C PRO A 386 -1.25 10.31 -19.56
N TYR A 387 -1.12 11.35 -18.74
CA TYR A 387 -2.23 12.00 -18.08
C TYR A 387 -2.31 13.45 -18.56
N GLY A 388 -3.29 13.74 -19.41
CA GLY A 388 -3.32 14.98 -20.18
C GLY A 388 -2.27 15.00 -21.30
N ASP A 389 -1.78 16.19 -21.65
CA ASP A 389 -0.87 16.40 -22.79
C ASP A 389 0.62 16.45 -22.40
N GLU A 390 0.93 16.39 -21.11
CA GLU A 390 2.29 16.48 -20.58
C GLU A 390 3.06 15.17 -20.78
N THR A 391 4.35 15.27 -21.06
CA THR A 391 5.30 14.14 -21.02
C THR A 391 5.55 13.74 -19.57
N ALA A 392 5.71 12.44 -19.31
CA ALA A 392 6.07 11.93 -18.00
C ALA A 392 6.86 10.64 -18.13
N TYR A 393 8.06 10.64 -17.56
CA TYR A 393 8.97 9.50 -17.65
C TYR A 393 9.98 9.48 -16.51
N VAL A 394 10.55 8.31 -16.27
CA VAL A 394 11.68 8.09 -15.36
C VAL A 394 12.88 7.64 -16.17
N ILE A 395 14.02 8.27 -15.92
CA ILE A 395 15.32 7.84 -16.43
C ILE A 395 16.00 7.05 -15.30
N GLU A 396 16.34 5.80 -15.57
CA GLU A 396 17.16 4.99 -14.66
C GLU A 396 18.59 4.89 -15.16
N GLY A 397 19.54 5.08 -14.26
CA GLY A 397 20.95 4.76 -14.46
C GLY A 397 21.44 3.72 -13.47
N GLU A 398 22.75 3.49 -13.46
CA GLU A 398 23.38 2.47 -12.61
C GLU A 398 23.26 2.72 -11.10
N ASP A 399 23.19 3.99 -10.67
CA ASP A 399 23.16 4.37 -9.24
C ASP A 399 22.05 5.38 -8.89
N ALA A 400 21.26 5.82 -9.87
CA ALA A 400 20.28 6.89 -9.66
C ALA A 400 19.04 6.77 -10.55
N ARG A 401 18.00 7.48 -10.13
CA ARG A 401 16.72 7.62 -10.81
C ARG A 401 16.34 9.09 -10.90
N VAL A 402 15.78 9.47 -12.04
CA VAL A 402 15.32 10.84 -12.31
C VAL A 402 13.89 10.77 -12.80
N ALA A 403 12.95 11.36 -12.07
CA ALA A 403 11.57 11.51 -12.54
C ALA A 403 11.40 12.88 -13.20
N VAL A 404 10.80 12.88 -14.39
CA VAL A 404 10.58 14.06 -15.22
C VAL A 404 9.10 14.13 -15.60
N ARG A 405 8.56 15.36 -15.57
CA ARG A 405 7.21 15.65 -16.03
C ARG A 405 7.18 17.00 -16.76
N GLY A 406 6.63 17.03 -17.97
CA GLY A 406 6.55 18.22 -18.83
C GLY A 406 7.88 18.99 -18.93
N GLY A 407 8.98 18.26 -19.16
CA GLY A 407 10.35 18.78 -19.23
C GLY A 407 10.99 19.20 -17.91
N GLU A 408 10.30 19.11 -16.77
CA GLU A 408 10.80 19.50 -15.46
C GLU A 408 11.25 18.29 -14.63
N ILE A 409 12.41 18.42 -13.98
CA ILE A 409 12.95 17.40 -13.09
C ILE A 409 12.27 17.55 -11.73
N ILE A 410 11.40 16.60 -11.42
CA ILE A 410 10.55 16.65 -10.22
C ILE A 410 11.09 15.76 -9.11
N TYR A 411 11.94 14.78 -9.44
CA TYR A 411 12.56 13.91 -8.45
C TYR A 411 13.93 13.43 -8.90
N PHE A 412 14.83 13.31 -7.92
CA PHE A 412 16.13 12.69 -8.09
C PHE A 412 16.41 11.84 -6.86
N SER A 413 16.77 10.57 -7.04
CA SER A 413 17.15 9.68 -5.94
C SER A 413 18.25 8.72 -6.33
N LYS A 414 18.92 8.18 -5.32
CA LYS A 414 19.73 6.96 -5.47
C LYS A 414 18.79 5.75 -5.58
N LEU A 415 19.25 4.66 -6.20
CA LEU A 415 18.43 3.47 -6.47
C LEU A 415 17.79 2.84 -5.21
N ASP A 416 18.36 3.07 -4.03
CA ASP A 416 17.85 2.55 -2.74
C ASP A 416 16.54 3.23 -2.29
N ASP A 417 16.13 4.32 -2.94
CA ASP A 417 14.87 5.00 -2.66
C ASP A 417 13.71 4.30 -3.41
N PRO A 418 12.58 4.00 -2.74
CA PRO A 418 11.40 3.47 -3.40
C PRO A 418 11.00 4.28 -4.64
N GLU A 419 10.65 3.55 -5.69
CA GLU A 419 10.24 4.10 -6.98
C GLU A 419 9.15 5.17 -6.80
N MET A 420 9.34 6.31 -7.46
CA MET A 420 8.38 7.41 -7.45
C MET A 420 7.91 7.69 -8.87
N SER A 421 6.64 7.34 -9.13
CA SER A 421 5.96 7.72 -10.36
C SER A 421 5.99 9.25 -10.55
N PRO A 422 6.20 9.76 -11.78
CA PRO A 422 6.09 11.19 -12.06
C PRO A 422 4.71 11.79 -11.74
N TRP A 423 3.69 10.93 -11.65
CA TRP A 423 2.31 11.30 -11.37
C TRP A 423 1.91 11.18 -9.89
N ALA A 424 2.81 10.71 -9.02
CA ALA A 424 2.51 10.58 -7.59
C ALA A 424 2.33 11.96 -6.91
N ARG A 425 1.50 12.02 -5.86
CA ARG A 425 1.22 13.25 -5.09
C ARG A 425 2.46 14.05 -4.69
N ARG A 426 3.50 13.38 -4.20
CA ARG A 426 4.74 14.02 -3.73
C ARG A 426 5.53 14.65 -4.88
N THR A 427 5.55 14.01 -6.05
CA THR A 427 6.13 14.56 -7.28
C THR A 427 5.25 15.67 -7.88
N ASP A 428 3.93 15.57 -7.72
CA ASP A 428 2.97 16.59 -8.17
C ASP A 428 3.09 17.91 -7.39
N LEU A 429 3.22 17.87 -6.06
CA LEU A 429 3.47 19.10 -5.27
C LEU A 429 4.75 19.80 -5.75
N LYS A 430 5.83 19.04 -5.96
CA LYS A 430 7.09 19.57 -6.47
C LYS A 430 6.94 20.12 -7.89
N TYR A 431 6.24 19.41 -8.77
CA TYR A 431 5.94 19.87 -10.12
C TYR A 431 5.18 21.20 -10.15
N ARG A 432 4.09 21.32 -9.38
CA ARG A 432 3.30 22.55 -9.26
C ARG A 432 4.16 23.70 -8.73
N THR A 433 5.04 23.43 -7.77
CA THR A 433 5.96 24.42 -7.21
C THR A 433 6.94 24.92 -8.27
N ILE A 434 7.54 24.02 -9.06
CA ILE A 434 8.43 24.38 -10.18
C ILE A 434 7.69 25.24 -11.21
N LYS A 435 6.44 24.88 -11.57
CA LYS A 435 5.63 25.66 -12.51
C LYS A 435 5.29 27.05 -11.96
N GLN A 436 4.97 27.17 -10.67
CA GLN A 436 4.69 28.46 -10.03
C GLN A 436 5.93 29.36 -9.95
N LEU A 437 7.12 28.76 -9.81
CA LEU A 437 8.40 29.48 -9.78
C LEU A 437 9.04 29.64 -11.17
N SER A 438 8.36 29.23 -12.24
CA SER A 438 8.93 29.28 -13.59
C SER A 438 9.22 30.73 -14.01
N GLY A 439 10.49 31.03 -14.30
CA GLY A 439 10.95 32.38 -14.66
C GLY A 439 11.16 33.32 -13.46
N ILE A 440 11.07 32.80 -12.23
CA ILE A 440 11.35 33.52 -10.99
C ILE A 440 12.65 32.95 -10.40
N ASP A 441 13.60 33.81 -10.02
CA ASP A 441 14.75 33.40 -9.19
C ASP A 441 14.45 33.76 -7.72
N PRO A 442 14.11 32.78 -6.86
CA PRO A 442 13.80 33.05 -5.46
C PRO A 442 14.98 33.65 -4.68
N ASP A 443 16.23 33.43 -5.11
CA ASP A 443 17.41 33.97 -4.44
C ASP A 443 17.55 35.50 -4.65
N GLU A 444 16.91 36.07 -5.68
CA GLU A 444 16.90 37.52 -5.95
C GLU A 444 15.77 38.27 -5.24
N ILE A 445 14.89 37.55 -4.53
CA ILE A 445 13.77 38.12 -3.79
C ILE A 445 14.21 38.44 -2.36
N ASP A 446 14.48 39.72 -2.12
CA ASP A 446 14.98 40.29 -0.86
C ASP A 446 13.94 41.13 -0.10
N THR A 447 12.77 41.37 -0.71
CA THR A 447 11.76 42.32 -0.20
C THR A 447 10.34 41.76 -0.37
N PRO A 448 9.43 42.02 0.60
CA PRO A 448 8.01 41.66 0.51
C PRO A 448 7.35 42.04 -0.81
N GLU A 449 7.63 43.23 -1.33
CA GLU A 449 7.05 43.75 -2.56
C GLU A 449 7.47 42.92 -3.77
N LYS A 450 8.76 42.53 -3.85
CA LYS A 450 9.24 41.63 -4.91
C LYS A 450 8.61 40.25 -4.79
N ALA A 451 8.46 39.72 -3.58
CA ALA A 451 7.84 38.41 -3.36
C ALA A 451 6.38 38.38 -3.83
N LEU A 452 5.60 39.39 -3.45
CA LEU A 452 4.21 39.52 -3.86
C LEU A 452 4.07 39.77 -5.37
N ALA A 453 4.96 40.58 -5.96
CA ALA A 453 5.00 40.81 -7.41
C ALA A 453 5.36 39.53 -8.20
N ALA A 454 6.15 38.63 -7.60
CA ALA A 454 6.44 37.31 -8.13
C ALA A 454 5.30 36.29 -7.92
N GLY A 455 4.17 36.71 -7.33
CA GLY A 455 3.01 35.83 -7.11
C GLY A 455 3.15 34.88 -5.91
N LEU A 456 4.13 35.12 -5.02
CA LEU A 456 4.23 34.42 -3.75
C LEU A 456 3.21 34.98 -2.75
N VAL A 457 2.90 34.18 -1.74
CA VAL A 457 1.98 34.55 -0.66
C VAL A 457 2.71 34.64 0.68
N ALA A 458 2.34 35.63 1.48
CA ALA A 458 2.80 35.74 2.86
C ALA A 458 2.10 34.69 3.74
N VAL A 459 2.89 33.94 4.49
CA VAL A 459 2.43 32.89 5.39
C VAL A 459 3.10 33.07 6.75
N GLU A 460 2.34 32.88 7.82
CA GLU A 460 2.87 32.95 9.18
C GLU A 460 3.75 31.72 9.47
N GLN A 461 4.93 31.91 10.05
CA GLN A 461 5.79 30.82 10.53
C GLN A 461 5.11 30.12 11.70
N LEU A 462 4.71 30.88 12.73
CA LEU A 462 3.86 30.47 13.82
C LEU A 462 2.48 31.12 13.65
N PRO A 463 1.39 30.34 13.47
CA PRO A 463 0.08 30.93 13.30
C PRO A 463 -0.39 31.75 14.50
N ALA A 464 -1.13 32.85 14.26
CA ALA A 464 -1.57 33.78 15.30
C ALA A 464 -2.40 33.10 16.41
N ARG A 465 -3.24 32.14 16.03
CA ARG A 465 -4.04 31.31 16.95
C ARG A 465 -3.19 30.45 17.92
N TYR A 466 -1.90 30.26 17.64
CA TYR A 466 -0.94 29.58 18.52
C TYR A 466 0.08 30.53 19.17
N GLY A 467 -0.24 31.82 19.21
CA GLY A 467 0.58 32.85 19.86
C GLY A 467 1.64 33.47 18.96
N GLY A 468 1.58 33.24 17.65
CA GLY A 468 2.35 34.02 16.69
C GLY A 468 1.88 35.47 16.63
N ASP A 469 2.80 36.40 16.40
CA ASP A 469 2.42 37.78 16.09
C ASP A 469 2.21 37.91 14.58
N PRO A 470 0.97 38.13 14.10
CA PRO A 470 0.70 38.27 12.67
C PRO A 470 1.33 39.54 12.07
N ASN A 471 1.72 40.50 12.91
CA ASN A 471 2.29 41.77 12.46
C ASN A 471 3.83 41.78 12.51
N SER A 472 4.45 40.74 13.07
CA SER A 472 5.91 40.65 13.15
C SER A 472 6.49 40.21 11.80
N PRO A 473 7.36 41.00 11.15
CA PRO A 473 8.03 40.57 9.92
C PRO A 473 8.86 39.30 10.09
N GLU A 474 9.38 39.05 11.30
CA GLU A 474 10.13 37.84 11.64
C GLU A 474 9.25 36.58 11.65
N ASN A 475 7.94 36.75 11.76
CA ASN A 475 6.96 35.66 11.73
C ASN A 475 6.37 35.45 10.33
N ILE A 476 6.82 36.17 9.30
CA ILE A 476 6.29 36.02 7.94
C ILE A 476 7.32 35.34 7.04
N MET A 477 6.85 34.44 6.20
CA MET A 477 7.62 33.76 5.16
C MET A 477 6.84 33.83 3.84
N TYR A 478 7.55 33.99 2.73
CA TYR A 478 6.93 34.09 1.40
C TYR A 478 7.08 32.76 0.68
N LEU A 479 5.95 32.18 0.27
CA LEU A 479 5.88 30.83 -0.30
C LEU A 479 5.08 30.81 -1.60
N PRO A 480 5.39 29.89 -2.52
CA PRO A 480 4.49 29.54 -3.61
C PRO A 480 3.12 29.10 -3.06
N PRO A 481 1.99 29.49 -3.68
CA PRO A 481 0.66 29.14 -3.17
C PRO A 481 0.43 27.66 -2.87
N CYS A 482 0.99 26.73 -3.66
CA CYS A 482 0.84 25.30 -3.39
C CYS A 482 1.59 24.85 -2.12
N ILE A 483 2.78 25.42 -1.89
CA ILE A 483 3.58 25.17 -0.68
C ILE A 483 2.94 25.83 0.55
N ALA A 484 2.38 27.03 0.39
CA ALA A 484 1.61 27.69 1.44
C ALA A 484 0.40 26.85 1.90
N GLY A 485 -0.36 26.30 0.95
CA GLY A 485 -1.46 25.39 1.25
C GLY A 485 -1.01 24.11 1.96
N PHE A 486 0.13 23.54 1.57
CA PHE A 486 0.70 22.37 2.25
C PHE A 486 1.22 22.70 3.65
N LYS A 487 1.83 23.86 3.85
CA LYS A 487 2.25 24.34 5.18
C LYS A 487 1.04 24.48 6.10
N LEU A 488 -0.06 25.07 5.63
CA LEU A 488 -1.26 25.26 6.45
C LEU A 488 -1.78 23.93 7.01
N LYS A 489 -1.82 22.87 6.19
CA LYS A 489 -2.16 21.52 6.66
C LYS A 489 -1.20 21.02 7.75
N CYS A 490 0.10 21.23 7.55
CA CYS A 490 1.10 20.87 8.56
C CYS A 490 0.92 21.66 9.87
N ASP A 491 0.59 22.95 9.76
CA ASP A 491 0.32 23.80 10.91
C ASP A 491 -0.89 23.30 11.69
N GLU A 492 -1.98 22.93 11.02
CA GLU A 492 -3.19 22.34 11.61
C GLU A 492 -2.89 21.04 12.38
N VAL A 493 -1.98 20.19 11.88
CA VAL A 493 -1.57 18.99 12.61
C VAL A 493 -0.78 19.34 13.88
N VAL A 494 0.22 20.21 13.78
CA VAL A 494 1.06 20.57 14.95
C VAL A 494 0.25 21.34 15.99
N ALA A 495 -0.58 22.27 15.51
CA ALA A 495 -1.58 22.99 16.26
C ALA A 495 -2.44 22.11 17.15
N ALA A 496 -3.10 21.13 16.51
CA ALA A 496 -3.91 20.15 17.18
C ALA A 496 -3.05 19.37 18.19
N ALA A 497 -1.88 18.89 17.79
CA ALA A 497 -1.00 18.20 18.72
C ALA A 497 -0.66 19.03 19.98
N VAL A 498 -0.36 20.33 19.83
CA VAL A 498 -0.04 21.24 20.93
C VAL A 498 -1.28 21.59 21.76
N CYS A 499 -2.38 21.99 21.12
CA CYS A 499 -3.62 22.38 21.76
C CYS A 499 -4.12 21.27 22.69
N TYR A 500 -4.05 20.02 22.25
CA TYR A 500 -4.61 18.89 22.97
C TYR A 500 -3.56 18.10 23.78
N GLY A 501 -2.34 18.65 23.93
CA GLY A 501 -1.31 18.14 24.83
C GLY A 501 -0.55 16.89 24.33
N ALA A 502 -0.73 16.51 23.07
CA ALA A 502 0.09 15.49 22.41
C ALA A 502 1.52 16.01 22.12
N ALA A 503 1.70 17.32 22.03
CA ALA A 503 2.98 18.03 21.94
C ALA A 503 3.01 19.19 22.95
N ASP A 504 4.20 19.57 23.41
CA ASP A 504 4.43 20.76 24.25
C ASP A 504 5.01 21.94 23.45
N ARG A 505 5.51 21.71 22.22
CA ARG A 505 6.17 22.73 21.40
C ARG A 505 5.85 22.61 19.92
N TYR A 506 5.48 23.74 19.30
CA TYR A 506 5.49 23.98 17.87
C TYR A 506 6.85 24.54 17.45
N PHE A 507 7.41 24.09 16.32
CA PHE A 507 8.59 24.70 15.71
C PHE A 507 8.42 24.80 14.20
N CYS A 508 8.58 26.01 13.66
CA CYS A 508 8.79 26.28 12.24
C CYS A 508 10.16 26.91 12.04
N GLY A 509 11.01 26.30 11.20
CA GLY A 509 12.37 26.76 10.97
C GLY A 509 12.68 26.90 9.49
N PRO A 510 12.60 28.11 8.90
CA PRO A 510 13.01 28.35 7.53
C PRO A 510 14.54 28.34 7.38
N PHE A 511 15.00 27.79 6.26
CA PHE A 511 16.38 27.85 5.80
C PHE A 511 16.44 28.75 4.56
N ILE A 512 17.04 29.92 4.74
CA ILE A 512 17.17 30.96 3.73
C ILE A 512 18.64 31.03 3.30
N MET A 513 18.88 31.19 2.00
CA MET A 513 20.22 31.38 1.45
C MET A 513 20.47 32.87 1.17
N GLY A 514 21.65 33.37 1.57
CA GLY A 514 22.04 34.76 1.31
C GLY A 514 21.16 35.78 2.05
N GLU A 515 20.82 36.87 1.37
CA GLU A 515 19.98 37.97 1.89
C GLU A 515 18.51 37.87 1.43
N GLY A 516 18.13 36.76 0.78
CA GLY A 516 16.76 36.55 0.31
C GLY A 516 15.75 36.43 1.46
N ILE A 517 14.46 36.47 1.13
CA ILE A 517 13.37 36.26 2.11
C ILE A 517 12.50 35.02 1.79
N VAL A 518 12.79 34.35 0.66
CA VAL A 518 12.13 33.10 0.29
C VAL A 518 12.98 31.95 0.82
N PRO A 519 12.42 31.06 1.67
CA PRO A 519 13.18 29.92 2.17
C PRO A 519 13.39 28.90 1.05
N LYS A 520 14.60 28.33 1.00
CA LYS A 520 14.90 27.18 0.12
C LYS A 520 14.21 25.91 0.61
N THR A 521 14.23 25.73 1.93
CA THR A 521 13.60 24.63 2.65
C THR A 521 13.11 25.18 3.99
N PHE A 522 12.09 24.58 4.57
CA PHE A 522 11.73 24.83 5.96
C PHE A 522 11.22 23.56 6.64
N TYR A 523 11.17 23.59 7.96
CA TYR A 523 10.70 22.47 8.76
C TYR A 523 9.51 22.90 9.60
N VAL A 524 8.48 22.06 9.68
CA VAL A 524 7.35 22.21 10.62
C VAL A 524 7.35 20.99 11.53
N SER A 525 7.36 21.18 12.85
CA SER A 525 7.44 20.06 13.80
C SER A 525 6.68 20.29 15.10
N ALA A 526 6.17 19.18 15.65
CA ALA A 526 5.59 19.09 16.99
C ALA A 526 6.52 18.25 17.87
N ASN A 527 6.94 18.78 19.02
CA ASN A 527 7.76 18.05 19.99
C ASN A 527 7.02 17.87 21.32
N LEU A 528 7.35 16.79 22.02
CA LEU A 528 6.98 16.51 23.40
C LEU A 528 8.28 16.30 24.20
N GLY A 529 8.75 17.34 24.88
CA GLY A 529 10.07 17.32 25.51
C GLY A 529 11.17 17.06 24.45
N PRO A 530 12.03 16.04 24.59
CA PRO A 530 13.03 15.70 23.58
C PRO A 530 12.47 14.87 22.42
N GLN A 531 11.25 14.32 22.54
CA GLN A 531 10.66 13.45 21.53
C GLN A 531 9.98 14.28 20.44
N ARG A 532 10.31 13.99 19.18
CA ARG A 532 9.66 14.58 18.01
C ARG A 532 8.43 13.74 17.64
N ILE A 533 7.24 14.34 17.76
CA ILE A 533 5.93 13.71 17.52
C ILE A 533 5.51 13.85 16.05
N PHE A 534 5.80 15.01 15.47
CA PHE A 534 5.57 15.30 14.05
C PHE A 534 6.75 16.09 13.51
N HIS A 535 7.14 15.84 12.26
CA HIS A 535 8.13 16.66 11.58
C HIS A 535 8.05 16.51 10.08
N GLN A 536 7.74 17.61 9.42
CA GLN A 536 7.75 17.73 7.97
C GLN A 536 8.91 18.64 7.55
N ARG A 537 9.75 18.13 6.65
CA ARG A 537 10.65 18.97 5.83
C ARG A 537 9.92 19.34 4.55
N ILE A 538 9.96 20.61 4.16
CA ILE A 538 9.31 21.13 2.97
C ILE A 538 10.36 21.87 2.15
N ASP A 539 10.72 21.30 1.00
CA ASP A 539 11.61 21.94 0.04
C ASP A 539 10.77 22.84 -0.89
N VAL A 540 11.18 24.11 -1.01
CA VAL A 540 10.48 25.12 -1.82
C VAL A 540 11.09 25.20 -3.20
N TYR A 541 12.42 25.24 -3.29
CA TYR A 541 13.14 25.22 -4.56
C TYR A 541 14.51 24.57 -4.42
N SER A 542 15.02 24.04 -5.53
CA SER A 542 16.38 23.54 -5.69
C SER A 542 16.96 24.14 -6.96
N ARG A 543 18.25 24.51 -6.93
CA ARG A 543 18.99 24.76 -8.17
C ARG A 543 19.32 23.44 -8.83
#